data_AF-A0A7R9LQ09-F1
#
_entry.id   AF-A0A7R9LQ09-F1
#
_cell.length_a   1.000
_cell.length_b   1.000
_cell.length_c   1.000
_cell.angle_alpha   90.00
_cell.angle_beta   90.00
_cell.angle_gamma   90.00
#
_symmetry.space_group_name_H-M   'P 1'
#
loop_
_entity.id
_entity.type
_entity.pdbx_description
1 polymer ?
#
loop_
_entity_poly.entity_id
_entity_poly.type
_entity_poly.pdbx_seq_one_letter_code
_entity_poly.pdbx_strand_id
1 'polypeptide(L)'
;MNASDRKTVKHQNSIKSQVDAITGNVKAIGEKCLIKRSIIGNNCTIGDKVKLMNTIVMDNVTIEEGSNIQGSVVCSNAHIGTNAEVKDCIIASMQNVHSLAKFTNEVIMDIDQMMEL
;
A
#
# COMPACT_ATOMS: atom_id res chain seq x y z
N MET A 1 -27.21 3.69 4.64
CA MET A 1 -25.74 3.50 4.48
C MET A 1 -25.14 4.90 4.49
N ASN A 2 -24.63 5.35 5.64
CA ASN A 2 -24.31 6.77 5.85
C ASN A 2 -22.88 7.09 5.41
N ALA A 3 -22.75 8.17 4.65
CA ALA A 3 -21.53 8.65 4.02
C ALA A 3 -20.60 9.44 4.98
N SER A 4 -20.38 8.94 6.19
CA SER A 4 -19.88 9.80 7.29
C SER A 4 -18.40 9.70 7.66
N ASP A 5 -17.60 8.77 7.12
CA ASP A 5 -16.21 8.58 7.59
C ASP A 5 -15.13 8.98 6.57
N ARG A 6 -15.32 10.08 5.83
CA ARG A 6 -14.21 10.72 5.11
C ARG A 6 -13.36 11.56 6.07
N LYS A 7 -12.48 10.91 6.83
CA LYS A 7 -11.37 11.61 7.50
C LYS A 7 -10.30 11.93 6.46
N THR A 8 -10.37 13.13 5.88
CA THR A 8 -9.23 13.69 5.15
C THR A 8 -8.23 14.22 6.18
N VAL A 9 -7.16 13.48 6.43
CA VAL A 9 -6.07 13.92 7.32
C VAL A 9 -5.35 15.07 6.62
N LYS A 10 -5.64 16.31 7.01
CA LYS A 10 -4.92 17.50 6.55
C LYS A 10 -4.03 18.01 7.69
N HIS A 11 -2.78 18.32 7.34
CA HIS A 11 -1.79 19.13 8.07
C HIS A 11 -0.86 18.45 9.10
N GLN A 12 0.44 18.34 8.76
CA GLN A 12 1.54 18.69 9.69
C GLN A 12 2.89 18.92 8.94
N ASN A 13 3.30 20.18 8.74
CA ASN A 13 4.70 20.61 8.51
C ASN A 13 5.49 20.36 9.83
N SER A 14 6.76 19.91 9.93
CA SER A 14 7.98 20.12 9.13
C SER A 14 8.96 18.92 9.30
N ILE A 15 9.01 18.00 8.31
CA ILE A 15 9.52 16.61 8.38
C ILE A 15 8.56 15.64 9.08
N LYS A 16 7.28 15.64 8.66
CA LYS A 16 6.39 14.48 8.79
C LYS A 16 5.77 14.23 7.42
N SER A 17 5.54 12.96 7.10
CA SER A 17 5.17 12.46 5.77
C SER A 17 4.05 13.26 5.08
N GLN A 18 4.16 13.45 3.76
CA GLN A 18 3.13 14.12 2.96
C GLN A 18 2.03 13.12 2.64
N VAL A 19 0.86 13.28 3.25
CA VAL A 19 -0.29 12.38 3.06
C VAL A 19 -1.46 13.15 2.47
N ASP A 20 -1.78 12.87 1.22
CA ASP A 20 -2.96 13.30 0.48
C ASP A 20 -3.71 12.04 0.00
N ALA A 21 -4.39 11.41 0.96
CA ALA A 21 -5.07 10.13 0.80
C ALA A 21 -6.30 10.03 1.70
N ILE A 22 -7.19 9.10 1.36
CA ILE A 22 -8.25 8.66 2.28
C ILE A 22 -7.69 7.49 3.08
N THR A 23 -7.75 7.56 4.40
CA THR A 23 -7.17 6.55 5.30
C THR A 23 -8.20 6.00 6.27
N GLY A 24 -8.22 4.69 6.45
CA GLY A 24 -8.91 4.00 7.55
C GLY A 24 -8.15 4.13 8.87
N ASN A 25 -8.38 3.18 9.79
CA ASN A 25 -7.65 3.11 11.06
C ASN A 25 -6.23 2.52 10.85
N VAL A 26 -5.30 3.34 10.35
CA VAL A 26 -3.92 2.93 10.06
C VAL A 26 -3.12 2.81 11.36
N LYS A 27 -2.37 1.71 11.53
CA LYS A 27 -1.56 1.48 12.74
C LYS A 27 -0.36 2.42 12.82
N ALA A 28 0.35 2.57 11.70
CA ALA A 28 1.54 3.42 11.63
C ALA A 28 1.80 3.88 10.19
N ILE A 29 2.31 5.11 10.08
CA ILE A 29 2.92 5.64 8.87
C ILE A 29 4.29 6.18 9.27
N GLY A 30 5.34 5.63 8.66
CA GLY A 30 6.72 6.01 8.88
C GLY A 30 7.02 7.43 8.42
N GLU A 31 8.25 7.87 8.66
CA GLU A 31 8.73 9.21 8.30
C GLU A 31 9.06 9.34 6.81
N LYS A 32 9.04 10.57 6.29
CA LYS A 32 9.44 10.90 4.91
C LYS A 32 8.65 10.15 3.82
N CYS A 33 7.45 9.69 4.11
CA CYS A 33 6.57 9.09 3.13
C CYS A 33 5.94 10.15 2.22
N LEU A 34 5.62 9.73 1.00
CA LEU A 34 4.89 10.52 0.01
C LEU A 34 3.68 9.71 -0.46
N ILE A 35 2.52 10.04 0.05
CA ILE A 35 1.26 9.35 -0.24
C ILE A 35 0.35 10.35 -0.93
N LYS A 36 0.02 10.14 -2.21
CA LYS A 36 -0.76 11.07 -3.02
C LYS A 36 -1.80 10.34 -3.87
N ARG A 37 -3.05 10.82 -3.82
CA ARG A 37 -4.19 10.27 -4.58
C ARG A 37 -4.39 8.77 -4.32
N SER A 38 -4.20 8.37 -3.08
CA SER A 38 -4.24 6.96 -2.68
C SER A 38 -5.34 6.71 -1.64
N ILE A 39 -5.71 5.45 -1.47
CA ILE A 39 -6.62 5.00 -0.42
C ILE A 39 -5.87 3.97 0.42
N ILE A 40 -5.97 4.08 1.73
CA ILE A 40 -5.36 3.13 2.68
C ILE A 40 -6.45 2.58 3.58
N GLY A 41 -6.56 1.26 3.64
CA GLY A 41 -7.50 0.54 4.49
C GLY A 41 -7.15 0.61 5.97
N ASN A 42 -7.79 -0.27 6.72
CA ASN A 42 -7.62 -0.41 8.17
C ASN A 42 -6.43 -1.29 8.50
N ASN A 43 -5.84 -1.07 9.67
CA ASN A 43 -4.78 -1.88 10.26
C ASN A 43 -3.51 -2.01 9.41
N CYS A 44 -3.30 -1.11 8.44
CA CYS A 44 -2.09 -1.08 7.63
C CYS A 44 -0.90 -0.52 8.42
N THR A 45 0.29 -0.95 8.03
CA THR A 45 1.56 -0.41 8.49
C THR A 45 2.37 0.05 7.29
N ILE A 46 2.76 1.32 7.25
CA ILE A 46 3.56 1.89 6.18
C ILE A 46 4.92 2.28 6.78
N GLY A 47 6.01 1.72 6.24
CA GLY A 47 7.38 1.97 6.67
C GLY A 47 7.92 3.33 6.23
N ASP A 48 9.14 3.65 6.63
CA ASP A 48 9.79 4.92 6.32
C ASP A 48 10.08 5.08 4.82
N LYS A 49 10.05 6.33 4.33
CA LYS A 49 10.41 6.69 2.94
C LYS A 49 9.56 5.99 1.86
N VAL A 50 8.40 5.45 2.22
CA VAL A 50 7.49 4.80 1.27
C VAL A 50 6.82 5.84 0.38
N LYS A 51 6.67 5.51 -0.90
CA LYS A 51 5.95 6.32 -1.88
C LYS A 51 4.73 5.56 -2.38
N LEU A 52 3.54 6.14 -2.20
CA LEU A 52 2.27 5.62 -2.69
C LEU A 52 1.61 6.66 -3.59
N MET A 53 1.52 6.39 -4.89
CA MET A 53 0.91 7.33 -5.83
C MET A 53 -0.18 6.66 -6.67
N ASN A 54 -1.40 7.18 -6.61
CA ASN A 54 -2.53 6.61 -7.34
C ASN A 54 -2.76 5.13 -6.99
N THR A 55 -2.64 4.78 -5.71
CA THR A 55 -2.64 3.39 -5.24
C THR A 55 -3.79 3.14 -4.29
N ILE A 56 -4.40 1.95 -4.38
CA ILE A 56 -5.38 1.47 -3.39
C ILE A 56 -4.71 0.40 -2.54
N VAL A 57 -4.65 0.61 -1.23
CA VAL A 57 -4.14 -0.34 -0.25
C VAL A 57 -5.31 -0.80 0.62
N MET A 58 -5.60 -2.11 0.62
CA MET A 58 -6.69 -2.69 1.42
C MET A 58 -6.26 -2.98 2.88
N ASP A 59 -7.14 -3.62 3.64
CA ASP A 59 -6.95 -3.86 5.06
C ASP A 59 -5.79 -4.82 5.39
N ASN A 60 -5.16 -4.60 6.54
CA ASN A 60 -4.07 -5.42 7.10
C ASN A 60 -2.83 -5.55 6.20
N VAL A 61 -2.59 -4.57 5.32
CA VAL A 61 -1.41 -4.56 4.45
C VAL A 61 -0.20 -3.98 5.19
N THR A 62 0.96 -4.61 5.02
CA THR A 62 2.26 -4.06 5.45
C THR A 62 3.09 -3.68 4.24
N ILE A 63 3.58 -2.46 4.21
CA ILE A 63 4.52 -1.98 3.19
C ILE A 63 5.79 -1.53 3.90
N GLU A 64 6.89 -2.22 3.63
CA GLU A 64 8.18 -1.98 4.26
C GLU A 64 8.88 -0.74 3.70
N GLU A 65 9.91 -0.29 4.42
CA GLU A 65 10.62 0.96 4.12
C GLU A 65 11.16 1.05 2.68
N GLY A 66 11.23 2.28 2.16
CA GLY A 66 11.82 2.60 0.86
C GLY A 66 11.02 2.13 -0.36
N SER A 67 9.92 1.40 -0.16
CA SER A 67 9.12 0.85 -1.26
C SER A 67 8.38 1.94 -2.03
N ASN A 68 8.24 1.73 -3.34
CA ASN A 68 7.55 2.63 -4.25
C ASN A 68 6.44 1.88 -4.98
N ILE A 69 5.18 2.24 -4.67
CA ILE A 69 4.00 1.64 -5.28
C ILE A 69 3.20 2.72 -6.02
N GLN A 70 3.01 2.53 -7.32
CA GLN A 70 2.32 3.47 -8.18
C GLN A 70 1.25 2.80 -9.03
N GLY A 71 0.07 3.44 -9.15
CA GLY A 71 -0.97 3.00 -10.09
C GLY A 71 -1.51 1.59 -9.80
N SER A 72 -1.32 1.10 -8.58
CA SER A 72 -1.50 -0.32 -8.25
C SER A 72 -2.60 -0.54 -7.23
N VAL A 73 -3.07 -1.78 -7.14
CA VAL A 73 -4.01 -2.23 -6.10
C VAL A 73 -3.32 -3.30 -5.25
N VAL A 74 -3.26 -3.08 -3.95
CA VAL A 74 -2.67 -4.02 -2.98
C VAL A 74 -3.79 -4.58 -2.10
N CYS A 75 -4.12 -5.86 -2.30
CA CYS A 75 -5.21 -6.53 -1.60
C CYS A 75 -4.86 -6.92 -0.16
N SER A 76 -5.89 -7.32 0.59
CA SER A 76 -5.78 -7.51 2.04
C SER A 76 -4.75 -8.54 2.47
N ASN A 77 -4.09 -8.27 3.59
CA ASN A 77 -3.05 -9.12 4.19
C ASN A 77 -1.80 -9.31 3.31
N ALA A 78 -1.62 -8.52 2.25
CA ALA A 78 -0.39 -8.54 1.48
C ALA A 78 0.77 -7.91 2.26
N HIS A 79 1.98 -8.41 2.02
CA HIS A 79 3.23 -7.85 2.52
C HIS A 79 4.09 -7.41 1.34
N ILE A 80 4.54 -6.14 1.37
CA ILE A 80 5.44 -5.58 0.36
C ILE A 80 6.80 -5.33 1.03
N GLY A 81 7.81 -6.10 0.61
CA GLY A 81 9.15 -6.07 1.16
C GLY A 81 9.92 -4.78 0.86
N THR A 82 11.00 -4.57 1.61
CA THR A 82 11.82 -3.35 1.62
C THR A 82 12.32 -3.00 0.22
N ASN A 83 12.24 -1.72 -0.15
CA ASN A 83 12.71 -1.19 -1.44
C ASN A 83 12.09 -1.88 -2.67
N ALA A 84 10.89 -2.46 -2.55
CA ALA A 84 10.18 -3.00 -3.71
C ALA A 84 9.66 -1.87 -4.62
N GLU A 85 9.64 -2.11 -5.93
CA GLU A 85 9.08 -1.23 -6.94
C GLU A 85 7.89 -1.93 -7.62
N VAL A 86 6.68 -1.45 -7.37
CA VAL A 86 5.44 -2.03 -7.90
C VAL A 86 4.70 -0.97 -8.69
N LYS A 87 4.50 -1.18 -9.98
CA LYS A 87 3.90 -0.18 -10.86
C LYS A 87 2.81 -0.78 -11.75
N ASP A 88 1.63 -0.16 -11.73
CA ASP A 88 0.50 -0.57 -12.57
C ASP A 88 0.15 -2.06 -12.39
N CYS A 89 0.24 -2.55 -11.14
CA CYS A 89 0.06 -3.95 -10.78
C CYS A 89 -1.19 -4.19 -9.92
N ILE A 90 -1.63 -5.44 -9.87
CA ILE A 90 -2.62 -5.94 -8.91
C ILE A 90 -1.95 -7.00 -8.05
N ILE A 91 -1.86 -6.77 -6.75
CA ILE A 91 -1.30 -7.71 -5.78
C ILE A 91 -2.47 -8.41 -5.09
N ALA A 92 -2.58 -9.73 -5.25
CA ALA A 92 -3.64 -10.52 -4.64
C ALA A 92 -3.51 -10.56 -3.10
N SER A 93 -4.59 -10.98 -2.45
CA SER A 93 -4.62 -11.10 -0.99
C SER A 93 -3.59 -12.12 -0.50
N MET A 94 -3.03 -11.87 0.69
CA MET A 94 -2.02 -12.75 1.33
C MET A 94 -0.71 -12.94 0.55
N GLN A 95 -0.47 -12.15 -0.50
CA GLN A 95 0.77 -12.23 -1.27
C GLN A 95 1.95 -11.61 -0.53
N ASN A 96 3.13 -12.23 -0.68
CA ASN A 96 4.39 -11.71 -0.17
C ASN A 96 5.27 -11.26 -1.35
N VAL A 97 5.37 -9.95 -1.56
CA VAL A 97 6.31 -9.36 -2.51
C VAL A 97 7.66 -9.22 -1.82
N HIS A 98 8.68 -9.92 -2.32
CA HIS A 98 10.03 -9.91 -1.72
C HIS A 98 10.70 -8.53 -1.81
N SER A 99 11.65 -8.27 -0.91
CA SER A 99 12.45 -7.05 -0.93
C SER A 99 13.18 -6.88 -2.27
N LEU A 100 13.34 -5.64 -2.73
CA LEU A 100 13.96 -5.28 -4.02
C LEU A 100 13.24 -5.82 -5.26
N ALA A 101 12.08 -6.47 -5.12
CA ALA A 101 11.29 -6.94 -6.25
C ALA A 101 10.87 -5.77 -7.14
N LYS A 102 10.78 -6.03 -8.45
CA LYS A 102 10.32 -5.06 -9.44
C LYS A 102 9.24 -5.69 -10.30
N PHE A 103 8.05 -5.11 -10.27
CA PHE A 103 6.90 -5.57 -11.04
C PHE A 103 6.27 -4.42 -11.81
N THR A 104 5.86 -4.68 -13.06
CA THR A 104 5.22 -3.66 -13.88
C THR A 104 4.19 -4.25 -14.82
N ASN A 105 2.94 -3.77 -14.78
CA ASN A 105 1.82 -4.27 -15.58
C ASN A 105 1.50 -5.76 -15.34
N GLU A 106 1.57 -6.18 -14.08
CA GLU A 106 1.42 -7.59 -13.70
C GLU A 106 0.30 -7.80 -12.68
N VAL A 107 -0.26 -9.00 -12.69
CA VAL A 107 -1.13 -9.49 -11.62
C VAL A 107 -0.35 -10.53 -10.83
N ILE A 108 -0.08 -10.25 -9.57
CA ILE A 108 0.69 -11.12 -8.67
C ILE A 108 -0.30 -11.93 -7.84
N MET A 109 -0.30 -13.25 -8.08
CA MET A 109 -1.11 -14.22 -7.37
C MET A 109 -0.37 -15.56 -7.34
N ASP A 110 -0.60 -16.36 -6.30
CA ASP A 110 -0.14 -17.75 -6.30
C ASP A 110 -0.93 -18.54 -7.33
N ILE A 111 -0.21 -19.18 -8.26
CA ILE A 111 -0.78 -20.09 -9.26
C ILE A 111 -1.09 -21.46 -8.61
N ASP A 112 -0.54 -21.72 -7.41
CA ASP A 112 -0.58 -23.03 -6.75
C ASP A 112 -1.95 -23.44 -6.20
N GLN A 113 -2.97 -22.56 -6.25
CA GLN A 113 -4.36 -22.98 -6.02
C GLN A 113 -5.09 -23.42 -7.30
N MET A 114 -4.41 -23.51 -8.44
CA MET A 114 -5.01 -23.84 -9.73
C MET A 114 -4.45 -25.12 -10.36
N MET A 115 -4.30 -26.18 -9.54
CA MET A 115 -4.16 -27.55 -10.06
C MET A 115 -4.77 -28.58 -9.09
N GLU A 116 -6.10 -28.68 -9.09
CA GLU A 116 -6.78 -29.94 -8.80
C GLU A 116 -7.49 -30.40 -10.09
N LEU A 117 -6.83 -31.27 -10.85
CA LEU A 117 -7.45 -32.22 -11.77
C LEU A 117 -6.77 -33.58 -11.61
#